data_AF-A0A2T7AL03-F1
#
_entry.id   AF-A0A2T7AL03-F1
#
_cell.length_a   1.000
_cell.length_b   1.000
_cell.length_c   1.000
_cell.angle_alpha   90.00
_cell.angle_beta   90.00
_cell.angle_gamma   90.00
#
_symmetry.space_group_name_H-M   'P 1'
#
loop_
_entity.id
_entity.type
_entity.pdbx_description
1 polymer ?
#
loop_
_entity_poly.entity_id
_entity_poly.type
_entity_poly.pdbx_seq_one_letter_code
_entity_poly.pdbx_strand_id
1 'polypeptide(L)'
;MISDELFKYAKKAIPNEFKSFVKESKDCQSASYISNAQYELRIMKAHRDNAKITGLKAQGLDDLISTLEAFNKENVCVINVRNKLNSFKIYSDEKNTELLGVIVFKLRKKTDEEIRHAQEVLGIKSAPPDPSKGS
;
A
#
# COMPACT_ATOMS: atom_id res chain seq x y z
N MET A 1 13.25 4.44 8.43
CA MET A 1 13.10 5.80 7.90
C MET A 1 13.97 5.88 6.65
N ILE A 2 13.46 6.39 5.53
CA ILE A 2 14.23 6.50 4.28
C ILE A 2 15.07 7.78 4.27
N SER A 3 16.11 7.83 3.43
CA SER A 3 16.91 9.05 3.21
C SER A 3 16.05 10.20 2.66
N ASP A 4 16.44 11.45 2.92
CA ASP A 4 15.74 12.63 2.41
C ASP A 4 15.66 12.69 0.88
N GLU A 5 16.68 12.20 0.18
CA GLU A 5 16.68 12.12 -1.28
C GLU A 5 15.58 11.17 -1.79
N LEU A 6 15.53 9.96 -1.22
CA LEU A 6 14.49 8.98 -1.54
C LEU A 6 13.08 9.48 -1.15
N PHE A 7 12.96 10.23 -0.05
CA PHE A 7 11.70 10.86 0.31
C PHE A 7 11.29 11.95 -0.69
N LYS A 8 12.23 12.78 -1.15
CA LYS A 8 11.97 13.78 -2.21
C LYS A 8 11.56 13.11 -3.51
N TYR A 9 12.19 12.00 -3.89
CA TYR A 9 11.80 11.19 -5.05
C TYR A 9 10.35 10.70 -4.90
N ALA A 10 10.02 10.04 -3.78
CA ALA A 10 8.67 9.55 -3.51
C ALA A 10 7.64 10.69 -3.54
N LYS A 11 7.93 11.84 -2.93
CA LYS A 11 7.06 13.02 -2.94
C LYS A 11 6.81 13.57 -4.35
N LYS A 12 7.80 13.49 -5.25
CA LYS A 12 7.63 13.90 -6.66
C LYS A 12 6.71 12.93 -7.41
N ALA A 13 6.82 11.63 -7.13
CA ALA A 13 6.02 10.58 -7.77
C ALA A 13 4.56 10.57 -7.29
N ILE A 14 4.29 10.96 -6.05
CA ILE A 14 2.92 11.03 -5.51
C ILE A 14 2.06 12.01 -6.34
N PRO A 15 0.82 11.63 -6.72
CA PRO A 15 -0.06 12.49 -7.51
C PRO A 15 -0.31 13.86 -6.85
N ASN A 16 -0.50 14.89 -7.67
CA ASN A 16 -0.54 16.29 -7.22
C ASN A 16 -1.63 16.54 -6.18
N GLU A 17 -2.79 15.90 -6.31
CA GLU A 17 -3.90 16.00 -5.37
C GLU A 17 -3.56 15.50 -3.96
N PHE A 18 -2.50 14.69 -3.82
CA PHE A 18 -2.05 14.15 -2.54
C PHE A 18 -0.79 14.82 -1.97
N LYS A 19 -0.07 15.63 -2.75
CA LYS A 19 1.22 16.23 -2.34
C LYS A 19 1.13 17.08 -1.07
N SER A 20 0.00 17.75 -0.85
CA SER A 20 -0.25 18.55 0.35
C SER A 20 -0.29 17.73 1.64
N PHE A 21 -0.56 16.42 1.55
CA PHE A 21 -0.56 15.50 2.69
C PHE A 21 0.82 14.89 2.99
N VAL A 22 1.83 15.16 2.16
CA VAL A 22 3.19 14.62 2.29
C VAL A 22 4.17 15.79 2.23
N LYS A 23 4.17 16.62 3.28
CA LYS A 23 4.99 17.83 3.35
C LYS A 23 6.42 17.52 3.76
N GLU A 24 6.59 16.88 4.90
CA GLU A 24 7.89 16.57 5.51
C GLU A 24 8.00 15.08 5.87
N SER A 25 9.23 14.55 5.87
CA SER A 25 9.51 13.15 6.19
C SER A 25 9.12 12.80 7.62
N LYS A 26 9.30 13.73 8.57
CA LYS A 26 8.96 13.57 9.99
C LYS A 26 7.47 13.34 10.25
N ASP A 27 6.61 13.81 9.36
CA ASP A 27 5.15 13.65 9.46
C ASP A 27 4.66 12.31 8.89
N CYS A 28 5.58 11.52 8.32
CA CYS A 28 5.28 10.29 7.61
C CYS A 28 6.07 9.10 8.19
N GLN A 29 5.41 7.96 8.27
CA GLN A 29 6.11 6.69 8.40
C GLN A 29 6.60 6.28 7.02
N SER A 30 7.90 6.08 6.88
CA SER A 30 8.52 5.74 5.60
C SER A 30 9.51 4.60 5.70
N ALA A 31 9.45 3.71 4.70
CA ALA A 31 10.35 2.58 4.54
C ALA A 31 10.56 2.30 3.05
N SER A 32 11.73 1.78 2.71
CA SER A 32 12.01 1.28 1.37
C SER A 32 12.69 -0.09 1.45
N TYR A 33 12.50 -0.88 0.40
CA TYR A 33 13.15 -2.18 0.24
C TYR A 33 13.24 -2.53 -1.25
N ILE A 34 14.19 -3.40 -1.58
CA ILE A 34 14.26 -4.05 -2.89
C ILE A 34 13.48 -5.36 -2.82
N SER A 35 12.67 -5.63 -3.83
CA SER A 35 11.83 -6.82 -3.93
C SER A 35 11.90 -7.39 -5.33
N ASN A 36 11.72 -8.70 -5.45
CA ASN A 36 11.62 -9.35 -6.75
C ASN A 36 10.36 -8.88 -7.49
N ALA A 37 10.49 -8.49 -8.75
CA ALA A 37 9.42 -7.92 -9.56
C ALA A 37 8.24 -8.88 -9.75
N GLN A 38 8.53 -10.17 -10.00
CA GLN A 38 7.50 -11.21 -10.18
C GLN A 38 6.75 -11.50 -8.87
N TYR A 39 7.45 -11.41 -7.74
CA TYR A 39 6.83 -11.53 -6.43
C TYR A 39 5.87 -10.36 -6.14
N GLU A 40 6.29 -9.12 -6.39
CA GLU A 40 5.42 -7.94 -6.23
C GLU A 40 4.23 -7.99 -7.19
N LEU A 41 4.43 -8.40 -8.44
CA LEU A 41 3.34 -8.59 -9.41
C LEU A 41 2.26 -9.55 -8.88
N ARG A 42 2.68 -10.68 -8.29
CA ARG A 42 1.76 -11.65 -7.68
C ARG A 42 0.98 -11.03 -6.52
N ILE A 43 1.64 -10.27 -5.64
CA ILE A 43 1.00 -9.56 -4.54
C ILE A 43 -0.01 -8.54 -5.07
N MET A 44 0.34 -7.77 -6.11
CA MET A 44 -0.56 -6.75 -6.67
C MET A 44 -1.81 -7.36 -7.29
N LYS A 45 -1.68 -8.50 -7.99
CA LYS A 45 -2.84 -9.26 -8.50
C LYS A 45 -3.75 -9.71 -7.36
N ALA A 46 -3.19 -10.25 -6.27
CA ALA A 46 -3.97 -10.62 -5.10
C ALA A 46 -4.65 -9.41 -4.42
N HIS A 47 -3.96 -8.26 -4.35
CA HIS A 47 -4.56 -7.02 -3.85
C HIS A 47 -5.72 -6.53 -4.71
N ARG A 48 -5.64 -6.68 -6.03
CA ARG A 48 -6.73 -6.31 -6.95
C ARG A 48 -7.96 -7.16 -6.71
N ASP A 49 -7.77 -8.47 -6.54
CA ASP A 49 -8.88 -9.38 -6.30
C ASP A 49 -9.53 -9.13 -4.93
N ASN A 50 -8.72 -8.88 -3.89
CA ASN A 50 -9.22 -8.47 -2.57
C ASN A 50 -9.96 -7.12 -2.61
N ALA A 51 -9.46 -6.15 -3.39
CA ALA A 51 -10.11 -4.85 -3.55
C ALA A 51 -11.50 -4.98 -4.19
N LYS A 52 -11.68 -5.88 -5.16
CA LYS A 52 -12.98 -6.21 -5.76
C LYS A 52 -13.96 -6.77 -4.74
N ILE A 53 -13.50 -7.65 -3.85
CA ILE A 53 -14.35 -8.28 -2.83
C ILE A 53 -14.72 -7.28 -1.72
N THR A 54 -13.78 -6.47 -1.27
CA THR A 54 -13.94 -5.58 -0.10
C THR A 54 -14.46 -4.18 -0.43
N GLY A 55 -14.53 -3.82 -1.72
CA GLY A 55 -14.84 -2.46 -2.16
C GLY A 55 -13.74 -1.44 -1.83
N LEU A 56 -12.56 -1.89 -1.40
CA LEU A 56 -11.43 -1.01 -1.12
C LEU A 56 -10.94 -0.35 -2.42
N LYS A 57 -10.95 0.97 -2.46
CA LYS A 57 -10.42 1.72 -3.62
C LYS A 57 -8.90 1.85 -3.52
N ALA A 58 -8.20 1.22 -4.45
CA ALA A 58 -6.76 1.32 -4.63
C ALA A 58 -6.45 2.00 -5.98
N GLN A 59 -6.12 3.29 -5.95
CA GLN A 59 -5.78 4.04 -7.17
C GLN A 59 -4.40 3.61 -7.67
N GLY A 60 -4.25 3.42 -8.99
CA GLY A 60 -2.99 3.08 -9.65
C GLY A 60 -2.60 1.60 -9.61
N LEU A 61 -3.48 0.72 -9.09
CA LEU A 61 -3.20 -0.70 -8.96
C LEU A 61 -3.16 -1.43 -10.32
N ASP A 62 -4.16 -1.21 -11.18
CA ASP A 62 -4.22 -1.87 -12.49
C ASP A 62 -3.11 -1.39 -13.44
N ASP A 63 -2.81 -0.09 -13.39
CA ASP A 63 -1.70 0.50 -14.16
C ASP A 63 -0.37 -0.12 -13.72
N LEU A 64 -0.12 -0.21 -12.41
CA LEU A 64 1.10 -0.84 -11.89
C LEU A 64 1.21 -2.31 -12.28
N ILE A 65 0.11 -3.08 -12.22
CA ILE A 65 0.12 -4.49 -12.64
C ILE A 65 0.56 -4.60 -14.10
N SER A 66 -0.02 -3.76 -14.98
CA SER A 66 0.31 -3.74 -16.40
C SER A 66 1.79 -3.38 -16.63
N THR A 67 2.32 -2.39 -15.90
CA THR A 67 3.74 -2.03 -15.98
C THR A 67 4.64 -3.16 -15.49
N LEU A 68 4.31 -3.81 -14.38
CA LEU A 68 5.09 -4.92 -13.83
C LEU A 68 5.08 -6.17 -14.73
N GLU A 69 4.01 -6.40 -15.50
CA GLU A 69 3.95 -7.48 -16.49
C GLU A 69 4.91 -7.26 -17.66
N ALA A 70 5.11 -6.00 -18.07
CA ALA A 70 6.04 -5.62 -19.12
C ALA A 70 7.48 -5.37 -18.61
N PHE A 71 7.67 -5.33 -17.29
CA PHE A 71 8.95 -4.99 -16.68
C PHE A 71 9.95 -6.14 -16.78
N ASN A 72 11.13 -5.86 -17.33
CA ASN A 72 12.12 -6.87 -17.71
C ASN A 72 13.27 -7.04 -16.70
N LYS A 73 13.33 -6.24 -15.63
CA LYS A 73 14.36 -6.37 -14.58
C LYS A 73 13.89 -7.30 -13.48
N GLU A 74 14.84 -7.95 -12.82
CA GLU A 74 14.56 -8.92 -11.75
C GLU A 74 13.93 -8.27 -10.52
N ASN A 75 14.40 -7.08 -10.14
CA ASN A 75 13.97 -6.42 -8.92
C ASN A 75 13.40 -5.02 -9.16
N VAL A 76 12.59 -4.61 -8.19
CA VAL A 76 12.01 -3.28 -8.07
C VAL A 76 12.38 -2.68 -6.72
N CYS A 77 12.52 -1.36 -6.68
CA CYS A 77 12.53 -0.61 -5.44
C CYS A 77 11.09 -0.27 -5.06
N VAL A 78 10.70 -0.64 -3.83
CA VAL A 78 9.40 -0.30 -3.26
C VAL A 78 9.62 0.71 -2.16
N ILE A 79 8.94 1.85 -2.24
CA ILE A 79 8.97 2.90 -1.23
C ILE A 79 7.56 3.07 -0.67
N ASN A 80 7.41 2.81 0.63
CA ASN A 80 6.19 3.04 1.36
C ASN A 80 6.28 4.39 2.07
N VAL A 81 5.28 5.24 1.86
CA VAL A 81 5.09 6.48 2.60
C VAL A 81 3.67 6.46 3.17
N ARG A 82 3.53 6.61 4.48
CA ARG A 82 2.24 6.57 5.15
C ARG A 82 2.08 7.77 6.08
N ASN A 83 0.90 8.39 6.01
CA ASN A 83 0.45 9.37 6.98
C ASN A 83 -0.87 8.92 7.62
N LYS A 84 -1.54 9.81 8.37
CA LYS A 84 -2.80 9.50 9.07
C LYS A 84 -3.95 9.14 8.13
N LEU A 85 -3.96 9.68 6.92
CA LEU A 85 -5.10 9.60 5.99
C LEU A 85 -4.84 8.72 4.77
N ASN A 86 -3.57 8.51 4.41
CA ASN A 86 -3.20 7.85 3.17
C ASN A 86 -1.96 6.97 3.37
N SER A 87 -1.92 5.91 2.59
CA SER A 87 -0.72 5.09 2.37
C SER A 87 -0.39 5.11 0.89
N PHE A 88 0.84 5.46 0.58
CA PHE A 88 1.42 5.50 -0.75
C PHE A 88 2.42 4.38 -0.89
N LYS A 89 2.32 3.59 -1.96
CA LYS A 89 3.36 2.67 -2.39
C LYS A 89 3.90 3.12 -3.74
N ILE A 90 5.17 3.49 -3.79
CA ILE A 90 5.85 3.94 -4.99
C ILE A 90 6.75 2.79 -5.45
N TYR A 91 6.61 2.42 -6.72
CA TYR A 91 7.41 1.38 -7.36
C TYR A 91 8.30 2.00 -8.41
N SER A 92 9.58 1.68 -8.37
CA SER A 92 10.55 2.09 -9.38
C SER A 92 11.51 0.95 -9.68
N ASP A 93 12.40 1.16 -10.65
CA ASP A 93 13.60 0.33 -10.72
C ASP A 93 14.53 0.55 -9.51
N GLU A 94 15.53 -0.32 -9.34
CA GLU A 94 16.43 -0.33 -8.18
C GLU A 94 17.19 0.99 -7.99
N LYS A 95 17.44 1.72 -9.08
CA LYS A 95 18.19 2.97 -9.09
C LYS A 95 17.30 4.22 -8.98
N ASN A 96 15.98 4.04 -8.86
CA ASN A 96 14.99 5.12 -8.82
C ASN A 96 15.08 6.07 -10.03
N THR A 97 15.45 5.55 -11.21
CA THR A 97 15.53 6.33 -12.46
C THR A 97 14.25 6.20 -13.29
N GLU A 98 13.52 5.09 -13.11
CA GLU A 98 12.30 4.76 -13.84
C GLU A 98 11.16 4.51 -12.85
N LEU A 99 10.10 5.33 -12.91
CA LEU A 99 8.89 5.14 -12.11
C LEU A 99 7.99 4.10 -12.80
N LEU A 100 7.68 3.02 -12.07
CA LEU A 100 6.82 1.94 -12.56
C LEU A 100 5.35 2.16 -12.20
N GLY A 101 5.09 2.80 -11.05
CA GLY A 101 3.74 3.17 -10.66
C GLY A 101 3.63 3.62 -9.21
N VAL A 102 2.47 4.20 -8.89
CA VAL A 102 2.15 4.66 -7.53
C VAL A 102 0.77 4.14 -7.17
N ILE A 103 0.69 3.39 -6.06
CA ILE A 103 -0.57 2.98 -5.47
C ILE A 103 -0.93 3.93 -4.35
N VAL A 104 -2.16 4.43 -4.37
CA VAL A 104 -2.71 5.23 -3.27
C VAL A 104 -3.85 4.49 -2.59
N PHE A 105 -3.69 4.28 -1.29
CA PHE A 105 -4.73 3.79 -0.41
C PHE A 105 -5.19 4.93 0.51
N LYS A 106 -6.47 5.29 0.42
CA LYS A 106 -7.11 6.15 1.42
C LYS A 106 -7.35 5.31 2.68
N LEU A 107 -6.68 5.68 3.75
CA LEU A 107 -6.86 5.03 5.04
C LEU A 107 -8.18 5.49 5.64
N ARG A 108 -9.03 4.52 5.98
CA ARG A 108 -10.21 4.73 6.78
C ARG A 108 -10.21 3.76 7.95
N LYS A 109 -11.00 4.08 8.98
CA LYS A 109 -11.28 3.09 10.02
C LYS A 109 -11.99 1.90 9.36
N LYS A 110 -11.49 0.69 9.62
CA LYS A 110 -12.18 -0.53 9.23
C LYS A 110 -13.50 -0.62 10.00
N THR A 111 -14.55 -1.08 9.34
CA THR A 111 -15.81 -1.42 10.00
C THR A 111 -15.64 -2.71 10.81
N ASP A 112 -16.53 -2.95 11.77
CA ASP A 112 -16.46 -4.17 12.58
C ASP A 112 -16.68 -5.43 11.72
N GLU A 113 -17.46 -5.33 10.64
CA GLU A 113 -17.64 -6.41 9.65
C GLU A 113 -16.34 -6.73 8.91
N GLU A 114 -15.61 -5.72 8.44
CA GLU A 114 -14.31 -5.93 7.78
C GLU A 114 -13.26 -6.47 8.74
N ILE A 115 -13.34 -6.10 10.02
CA ILE A 115 -12.47 -6.64 11.07
C ILE A 115 -12.81 -8.12 11.30
N ARG A 116 -14.09 -8.47 11.46
CA ARG A 116 -14.55 -9.86 11.63
C ARG A 116 -14.18 -10.72 10.42
N HIS A 117 -14.45 -10.25 9.20
CA HIS A 117 -14.08 -10.96 7.99
C HIS A 117 -12.57 -11.19 7.88
N ALA A 118 -11.76 -10.16 8.19
CA ALA A 118 -10.30 -10.32 8.21
C ALA A 118 -9.85 -11.32 9.29
N GLN A 119 -10.49 -11.34 10.46
CA GLN A 119 -10.21 -12.31 11.52
C GLN A 119 -10.56 -13.74 11.08
N GLU A 120 -11.73 -13.94 10.47
CA GLU A 120 -12.17 -15.23 9.93
C GLU A 120 -11.21 -15.77 8.87
N VAL A 121 -10.82 -14.94 7.91
CA VAL A 121 -9.84 -15.30 6.86
C VAL A 121 -8.49 -15.70 7.47
N LEU A 122 -8.09 -15.05 8.56
CA LEU A 122 -6.85 -15.36 9.29
C LEU A 122 -7.00 -16.51 10.30
N GLY A 123 -8.17 -17.16 10.39
CA GLY A 123 -8.43 -18.22 11.35
C GLY A 123 -8.46 -17.75 12.82
N ILE A 124 -8.56 -16.44 13.04
CA ILE A 124 -8.66 -15.84 14.37
C ILE A 124 -10.12 -15.96 14.81
N LYS A 125 -10.41 -16.94 15.66
CA LYS A 125 -11.72 -17.03 16.32
C LYS A 125 -11.88 -15.81 17.22
N SER A 126 -12.80 -14.91 16.89
CA SER A 126 -13.22 -13.84 17.81
C SER A 126 -13.60 -14.47 19.15
N ALA A 127 -13.11 -13.92 20.26
CA ALA A 127 -13.51 -14.36 21.60
C ALA A 127 -15.04 -14.30 21.73
N PRO A 128 -15.69 -15.22 22.48
CA PRO A 128 -17.14 -15.17 22.68
C PRO A 128 -17.52 -13.81 23.28
N PRO A 129 -18.73 -13.29 23.01
CA PRO A 129 -19.22 -12.09 23.66
C PRO A 129 -19.15 -12.29 25.18
N ASP A 130 -18.58 -11.29 25.87
CA ASP A 130 -18.43 -11.30 27.32
C ASP A 130 -19.83 -11.38 27.97
N PRO A 131 -20.14 -12.44 28.74
CA PRO A 131 -21.45 -12.60 29.37
C PRO A 131 -21.75 -11.52 30.42
N SER A 132 -20.79 -10.66 30.76
CA SER A 132 -20.96 -9.59 31.76
C SER A 132 -21.70 -8.33 31.24
N LYS A 133 -22.14 -8.29 29.98
CA LYS A 133 -23.11 -7.29 29.50
C LYS A 133 -24.40 -7.95 29.02
N GLY A 134 -25.21 -8.43 29.98
CA GLY A 134 -26.57 -8.85 29.69
C GLY A 134 -27.27 -9.53 30.86
N SER A 135 -27.82 -8.74 31.78
CA SER A 135 -29.20 -8.81 32.33
C SER A 135 -29.38 -7.69 33.35
#